data_AF-A0A803SXQ9-F1
#
_entry.id   AF-A0A803SXQ9-F1
#
_cell.length_a   1.000
_cell.length_b   1.000
_cell.length_c   1.000
_cell.angle_alpha   90.00
_cell.angle_beta   90.00
_cell.angle_gamma   90.00
#
_symmetry.space_group_name_H-M   'P 1'
#
loop_
_entity.id
_entity.type
_entity.pdbx_description
1 polymer ?
#
loop_
_entity_poly.entity_id
_entity_poly.type
_entity_poly.pdbx_seq_one_letter_code
_entity_poly.pdbx_strand_id
1 'polypeptide(L)'
;GNHSHRFPDGRWMYFRRLLPLFLLTLISVQNEIAGQTPPEGFRYISYEVTIPRKLTPRYGQEESKGISYLLHIEGKGHIFHLRQKKAFVPKHFPVFTYNKVGELQVDYPFIKDDCFYHGFASASFQHVVY
;
A
#
# COMPACT_ATOMS: atom_id res chain seq x y z
N GLY A 1 -68.18 -41.94 41.03
CA GLY A 1 -67.06 -41.91 41.98
C GLY A 1 -65.76 -41.90 41.21
N ASN A 2 -64.76 -41.19 41.76
CA ASN A 2 -63.31 -41.28 41.51
C ASN A 2 -62.81 -40.85 40.11
N HIS A 3 -61.69 -40.16 39.91
CA HIS A 3 -60.71 -39.47 40.77
C HIS A 3 -59.89 -38.64 39.78
N SER A 4 -59.88 -37.31 39.90
CA SER A 4 -59.09 -36.43 39.00
C SER A 4 -57.67 -36.30 39.56
N HIS A 5 -56.72 -37.07 39.02
CA HIS A 5 -55.31 -36.96 39.38
C HIS A 5 -54.64 -35.81 38.61
N ARG A 6 -54.35 -34.76 39.39
CA ARG A 6 -53.53 -33.60 39.07
C ARG A 6 -52.04 -34.01 39.00
N PHE A 7 -51.33 -33.66 37.92
CA PHE A 7 -49.88 -33.84 37.80
C PHE A 7 -49.11 -32.59 38.29
N PRO A 8 -47.87 -32.73 38.86
CA PRO A 8 -47.22 -31.67 39.62
C PRO A 8 -46.22 -30.83 38.81
N ASP A 9 -46.28 -29.52 39.07
CA ASP A 9 -45.35 -28.47 38.66
C ASP A 9 -43.95 -28.67 39.24
N GLY A 10 -42.88 -28.44 38.45
CA GLY A 10 -41.54 -28.27 39.04
C GLY A 10 -40.32 -28.48 38.14
N ARG A 11 -40.45 -29.09 36.96
CA ARG A 11 -39.27 -29.41 36.12
C ARG A 11 -38.85 -28.32 35.12
N TRP A 12 -39.71 -27.33 34.86
CA TRP A 12 -39.44 -26.20 33.95
C TRP A 12 -38.71 -25.02 34.60
N MET A 13 -38.63 -24.97 35.95
CA MET A 13 -38.03 -23.83 36.66
C MET A 13 -36.50 -23.79 36.59
N TYR A 14 -35.84 -24.95 36.46
CA TYR A 14 -34.37 -25.01 36.45
C TYR A 14 -33.79 -24.54 35.11
N PHE A 15 -34.40 -24.89 33.97
CA PHE A 15 -33.92 -24.47 32.65
C PHE A 15 -34.03 -22.95 32.42
N ARG A 16 -35.04 -22.28 33.01
CA ARG A 16 -35.18 -20.81 32.94
C ARG A 16 -34.24 -20.04 33.88
N ARG A 17 -33.65 -20.68 34.89
CA ARG A 17 -32.76 -20.03 35.88
C ARG A 17 -31.28 -20.10 35.51
N LEU A 18 -30.86 -21.13 34.78
CA LEU A 18 -29.45 -21.32 34.39
C LEU A 18 -29.10 -20.66 33.04
N LEU A 19 -30.09 -20.49 32.15
CA LEU A 19 -29.95 -19.79 30.86
C LEU A 19 -29.37 -18.36 30.97
N PRO A 20 -29.83 -17.48 31.90
CA PRO A 20 -29.26 -16.13 32.00
C PRO A 20 -27.81 -16.14 32.50
N LEU A 21 -27.43 -17.08 33.38
CA LEU A 21 -26.05 -17.21 33.84
C LEU A 21 -25.12 -17.66 32.71
N PHE A 22 -25.57 -18.60 31.87
CA PHE A 22 -24.85 -19.02 30.68
C PHE A 22 -24.70 -17.89 29.66
N LEU A 23 -25.77 -17.12 29.41
CA LEU A 23 -25.72 -15.93 28.55
C LEU A 23 -24.74 -14.87 29.08
N LEU A 24 -24.71 -14.62 30.38
CA LEU A 24 -23.76 -13.67 30.99
C LEU A 24 -22.30 -14.12 30.80
N THR A 25 -22.01 -15.42 30.93
CA THR A 25 -20.66 -15.96 30.67
C THR A 25 -20.24 -15.85 29.20
N LEU A 26 -21.19 -15.95 28.25
CA LEU A 26 -20.90 -15.74 26.83
C LEU A 26 -20.60 -14.27 26.53
N ILE A 27 -21.37 -13.34 27.11
CA ILE A 27 -21.20 -11.90 26.93
C ILE A 27 -19.85 -11.43 27.49
N SER A 28 -19.40 -11.97 28.64
CA SER A 28 -18.09 -11.62 29.20
C SER A 28 -16.92 -12.12 28.36
N VAL A 29 -17.05 -13.29 27.71
CA VAL A 29 -16.02 -13.83 26.79
C VAL A 29 -15.91 -12.99 25.51
N GLN A 30 -17.00 -12.39 25.04
CA GLN A 30 -16.96 -11.51 23.85
C GLN A 30 -16.33 -10.14 24.11
N ASN A 31 -16.38 -9.62 25.35
CA ASN A 31 -15.95 -8.26 25.64
C ASN A 31 -14.41 -8.09 25.66
N GLU A 32 -13.65 -9.18 25.61
CA GLU A 32 -12.18 -9.20 25.55
C GLU A 32 -11.63 -9.06 24.11
N ILE A 33 -12.48 -9.10 23.06
CA ILE A 33 -12.04 -8.98 21.64
C ILE A 33 -12.26 -7.54 21.08
N ALA A 34 -12.87 -6.64 21.85
CA ALA A 34 -13.21 -5.28 21.40
C ALA A 34 -12.24 -4.20 21.90
N GLY A 35 -10.96 -4.54 22.09
CA GLY A 35 -9.98 -3.62 22.68
C GLY A 35 -8.67 -3.56 21.89
N GLN A 36 -8.70 -2.99 20.68
CA GLN A 36 -7.57 -2.31 20.01
C GLN A 36 -7.98 -1.87 18.60
N THR A 37 -8.68 -0.74 18.48
CA THR A 37 -8.76 -0.03 17.20
C THR A 37 -7.56 0.93 17.10
N PRO A 38 -6.55 0.66 16.24
CA PRO A 38 -5.43 1.57 16.05
C PRO A 38 -5.93 2.92 15.47
N PRO A 39 -5.27 4.06 15.72
CA PRO A 39 -5.78 5.39 15.34
C PRO A 39 -6.18 5.51 13.86
N GLU A 40 -7.21 6.32 13.59
CA GLU A 40 -7.72 6.65 12.25
C GLU A 40 -6.70 7.52 11.49
N GLY A 41 -5.84 6.85 10.73
CA GLY A 41 -4.88 7.48 9.83
C GLY A 41 -3.74 6.52 9.52
N PHE A 42 -3.65 6.09 8.26
CA PHE A 42 -2.66 5.12 7.73
C PHE A 42 -2.88 3.65 8.09
N ARG A 43 -4.14 3.17 8.12
CA ARG A 43 -4.39 1.75 8.42
C ARG A 43 -3.87 0.76 7.37
N TYR A 44 -3.63 1.17 6.12
CA TYR A 44 -2.97 0.33 5.10
C TYR A 44 -2.27 1.16 4.01
N ILE A 45 -0.97 1.45 4.16
CA ILE A 45 -0.12 1.82 3.01
C ILE A 45 0.75 0.60 2.70
N SER A 46 0.49 -0.06 1.59
CA SER A 46 1.41 -1.06 1.01
C SER A 46 2.38 -0.37 0.05
N TYR A 47 3.64 -0.80 0.08
CA TYR A 47 4.65 -0.36 -0.88
C TYR A 47 5.53 -1.54 -1.28
N GLU A 48 6.04 -1.51 -2.52
CA GLU A 48 7.02 -2.44 -3.04
C GLU A 48 8.30 -1.67 -3.38
N VAL A 49 9.46 -2.19 -2.98
CA VAL A 49 10.76 -1.63 -3.32
C VAL A 49 11.40 -2.48 -4.39
N THR A 50 11.78 -1.87 -5.51
CA THR A 50 12.44 -2.53 -6.64
C THR A 50 13.71 -1.78 -7.03
N ILE A 51 14.73 -2.50 -7.48
CA ILE A 51 15.99 -1.90 -7.95
C ILE A 51 15.97 -1.90 -9.49
N PRO A 52 15.91 -0.73 -10.15
CA PRO A 52 15.94 -0.64 -11.60
C PRO A 52 17.24 -1.22 -12.17
N ARG A 53 17.14 -2.12 -13.14
CA ARG A 53 18.30 -2.67 -13.88
C ARG A 53 18.44 -1.96 -15.21
N LYS A 54 19.54 -1.21 -15.41
CA LYS A 54 19.83 -0.55 -16.69
C LYS A 54 20.07 -1.61 -17.77
N LEU A 55 19.38 -1.50 -18.89
CA LEU A 55 19.57 -2.35 -20.06
C LEU A 55 20.62 -1.71 -20.96
N THR A 56 21.61 -2.50 -21.40
CA THR A 56 22.60 -2.07 -22.38
C THR A 56 22.05 -2.26 -23.80
N PRO A 57 22.25 -1.30 -24.71
CA PRO A 57 21.94 -1.49 -26.14
C PRO A 57 22.66 -2.74 -26.67
N ARG A 58 22.06 -3.42 -27.66
CA ARG A 58 22.77 -4.51 -28.36
C ARG A 58 23.92 -3.91 -29.18
N TYR A 59 25.03 -4.63 -29.26
CA TYR A 59 26.22 -4.23 -30.01
C TYR A 59 25.84 -3.86 -31.46
N GLY A 60 26.18 -2.65 -31.89
CA GLY A 60 25.89 -2.16 -33.25
C GLY A 60 24.59 -1.36 -33.41
N GLN A 61 23.76 -1.22 -32.38
CA GLN A 61 22.76 -0.16 -32.32
C GLN A 61 23.45 1.11 -31.81
N GLU A 62 23.48 2.16 -32.63
CA GLU A 62 23.88 3.51 -32.24
C GLU A 62 23.26 3.84 -30.87
N GLU A 63 24.00 4.51 -29.98
CA GLU A 63 23.46 5.04 -28.73
C GLU A 63 22.32 6.01 -29.08
N SER A 64 21.13 5.46 -29.30
CA SER A 64 19.92 6.25 -29.41
C SER A 64 19.85 7.05 -28.11
N LYS A 65 19.44 8.31 -28.19
CA LYS A 65 19.40 9.29 -27.08
C LYS A 65 18.50 8.89 -25.89
N GLY A 66 18.23 7.60 -25.68
CA GLY A 66 17.43 7.04 -24.62
C GLY A 66 18.14 5.94 -23.84
N ILE A 67 17.64 5.71 -22.63
CA ILE A 67 18.09 4.69 -21.69
C ILE A 67 16.89 3.82 -21.35
N SER A 68 17.10 2.51 -21.21
CA SER A 68 16.03 1.59 -20.83
C SER A 68 16.35 0.91 -19.51
N TYR A 69 15.32 0.72 -18.67
CA TYR A 69 15.44 0.03 -17.38
C TYR A 69 14.42 -1.09 -17.26
N LEU A 70 14.83 -2.23 -16.70
CA LEU A 70 13.95 -3.29 -16.26
C LEU A 70 13.62 -3.10 -14.78
N LEU A 71 12.33 -2.96 -14.48
CA LEU A 71 11.77 -2.92 -13.13
C LEU A 71 10.90 -4.16 -12.93
N HIS A 72 10.93 -4.73 -11.72
CA HIS A 72 9.97 -5.77 -11.32
C HIS A 72 8.91 -5.11 -10.44
N ILE A 73 7.67 -5.17 -10.88
CA ILE A 73 6.49 -4.61 -10.20
C ILE A 73 5.49 -5.75 -10.08
N GLU A 74 5.03 -6.06 -8.88
CA GLU A 74 4.14 -7.20 -8.60
C GLU A 74 4.69 -8.53 -9.16
N GLY A 75 6.01 -8.71 -9.10
CA GLY A 75 6.70 -9.88 -9.65
C GLY A 75 6.76 -9.96 -11.18
N LYS A 76 6.23 -8.97 -11.92
CA LYS A 76 6.28 -8.91 -13.39
C LYS A 76 7.34 -7.93 -13.86
N GLY A 77 8.06 -8.32 -14.92
CA GLY A 77 9.07 -7.45 -15.53
C GLY A 77 8.44 -6.39 -16.42
N HIS A 78 8.82 -5.13 -16.21
CA HIS A 78 8.43 -3.98 -17.03
C HIS A 78 9.67 -3.24 -17.50
N ILE A 79 9.73 -2.95 -18.81
CA ILE A 79 10.80 -2.18 -19.42
C ILE A 79 10.33 -0.73 -19.58
N PHE A 80 11.03 0.20 -18.95
CA PHE A 80 10.81 1.63 -19.09
C PHE A 80 11.80 2.18 -20.11
N HIS A 81 11.29 2.72 -21.21
CA HIS A 81 12.09 3.38 -22.24
C HIS A 81 12.06 4.87 -22.02
N LEU A 82 13.21 5.45 -21.65
CA LEU A 82 13.34 6.84 -21.27
C LEU A 82 14.16 7.60 -22.31
N ARG A 83 13.76 8.83 -22.65
CA ARG A 83 14.50 9.76 -23.51
C ARG A 83 14.63 11.10 -22.82
N GLN A 84 15.84 11.66 -22.90
CA GLN A 84 16.15 12.92 -22.22
C GLN A 84 15.37 14.08 -22.85
N LYS A 85 14.66 14.85 -22.03
CA LYS A 85 13.95 16.06 -22.44
C LYS A 85 14.83 17.27 -22.13
N LYS A 86 15.52 17.78 -23.15
CA LYS A 86 16.37 18.97 -23.01
C LYS A 86 15.54 20.24 -22.81
N ALA A 87 16.09 21.20 -22.05
CA ALA A 87 15.53 22.53 -21.83
C ALA A 87 14.08 22.56 -21.28
N PHE A 88 13.64 21.51 -20.58
CA PHE A 88 12.32 21.51 -19.95
C PHE A 88 12.24 22.43 -18.73
N VAL A 89 13.33 22.50 -17.96
CA VAL A 89 13.44 23.39 -16.80
C VAL A 89 14.59 24.37 -17.06
N PRO A 90 14.39 25.68 -16.84
CA PRO A 90 15.47 26.66 -16.93
C PRO A 90 16.62 26.32 -15.98
N LYS A 91 17.86 26.58 -16.40
CA LYS A 91 19.06 26.31 -15.58
C LYS A 91 19.06 27.05 -14.23
N HIS A 92 18.35 28.17 -14.15
CA HIS A 92 18.19 28.99 -12.95
C HIS A 92 16.71 29.05 -12.53
N PHE A 93 16.16 27.90 -12.18
CA PHE A 93 14.78 27.81 -11.71
C PHE A 93 14.69 28.22 -10.23
N PRO A 94 13.86 29.21 -9.85
CA PRO A 94 13.74 29.64 -8.46
C PRO A 94 13.04 28.58 -7.61
N VAL A 95 13.64 28.21 -6.49
CA VAL A 95 13.07 27.31 -5.48
C VAL A 95 12.72 28.13 -4.24
N PHE A 96 11.45 28.09 -3.86
CA PHE A 96 10.92 28.80 -2.70
C PHE A 96 10.80 27.83 -1.53
N THR A 97 11.49 28.13 -0.43
CA THR A 97 11.41 27.35 0.81
C THR A 97 11.03 28.26 1.97
N TYR A 98 10.40 27.70 3.00
CA TYR A 98 10.14 28.43 4.25
C TYR A 98 11.00 27.83 5.35
N ASN A 99 11.67 28.68 6.11
CA ASN A 99 12.43 28.21 7.28
C ASN A 99 11.50 27.80 8.44
N LYS A 100 12.07 27.30 9.53
CA LYS A 100 11.32 26.86 10.72
C LYS A 100 10.52 27.97 11.40
N VAL A 101 10.88 29.24 11.14
CA VAL A 101 10.23 30.43 11.70
C VAL A 101 9.22 31.03 10.70
N GLY A 102 9.07 30.43 9.51
CA GLY A 102 8.12 30.84 8.48
C GLY A 102 8.63 31.93 7.52
N GLU A 103 9.93 32.24 7.52
CA GLU A 103 10.49 33.21 6.58
C GLU A 103 10.74 32.58 5.20
N LEU A 104 10.40 33.33 4.15
CA LEU A 104 10.61 32.91 2.76
C LEU A 104 12.09 33.01 2.39
N GLN A 105 12.62 31.90 1.87
CA GLN A 105 13.95 31.80 1.28
C GLN A 105 13.82 31.43 -0.20
N VAL A 106 14.62 32.07 -1.05
CA VAL A 106 14.63 31.84 -2.51
C VAL A 106 16.02 31.42 -2.94
N ASP A 107 16.12 30.22 -3.50
CA ASP A 107 17.36 29.66 -4.03
C ASP A 107 17.28 29.47 -5.55
N TYR A 108 18.45 29.42 -6.20
CA TYR A 108 18.58 29.17 -7.64
C TYR A 108 19.53 27.99 -7.88
N PRO A 109 19.12 26.75 -7.54
CA PRO A 109 19.97 25.58 -7.72
C PRO A 109 20.28 25.34 -9.19
N PHE A 110 21.52 24.93 -9.48
CA PHE A 110 21.91 24.48 -10.81
C PHE A 110 21.30 23.10 -11.10
N ILE A 111 20.39 23.05 -12.06
CA ILE A 111 19.76 21.80 -12.50
C ILE A 111 20.56 21.24 -13.68
N LYS A 112 21.07 20.01 -13.53
CA LYS A 112 21.78 19.32 -14.60
C LYS A 112 20.84 18.98 -15.75
N ASP A 113 21.38 18.98 -16.96
CA ASP A 113 20.59 18.71 -18.17
C ASP A 113 20.05 17.25 -18.20
N ASP A 114 20.68 16.32 -17.47
CA ASP A 114 20.38 14.87 -17.45
C ASP A 114 19.33 14.46 -16.41
N CYS A 115 18.58 15.39 -15.82
CA CYS A 115 17.55 15.03 -14.82
C CYS A 115 16.17 14.74 -15.41
N PHE A 116 15.85 15.25 -16.61
CA PHE A 116 14.49 15.18 -17.15
C PHE A 116 14.37 14.16 -18.27
N TYR A 117 13.49 13.18 -18.07
CA TYR A 117 13.18 12.16 -19.05
C TYR A 117 11.69 12.07 -19.31
N HIS A 118 11.32 11.78 -20.55
CA HIS A 118 10.00 11.30 -20.91
C HIS A 118 10.11 9.85 -21.37
N GLY A 119 9.04 9.07 -21.26
CA GLY A 119 9.12 7.67 -21.61
C GLY A 119 7.78 6.95 -21.63
N PHE A 120 7.85 5.67 -21.98
CA PHE A 120 6.72 4.75 -21.93
C PHE A 120 7.18 3.41 -21.35
N ALA A 121 6.23 2.66 -20.79
CA ALA A 121 6.47 1.32 -20.26
C ALA A 121 5.98 0.25 -21.24
N SER A 122 6.74 -0.84 -21.36
CA SER A 122 6.36 -2.05 -22.08
C SER A 122 6.55 -3.27 -21.18
N ALA A 123 5.79 -4.34 -21.41
CA ALA A 123 6.05 -5.60 -20.72
C ALA A 123 7.45 -6.13 -21.10
N SER A 124 8.15 -6.73 -20.14
CA SER A 124 9.33 -7.53 -20.44
C SER A 124 8.87 -8.87 -20.96
N PHE A 125 9.03 -9.11 -22.26
CA PHE A 125 9.00 -10.47 -22.77
C PHE A 125 10.34 -11.10 -22.41
N GLN A 126 10.42 -11.74 -21.25
CA GLN A 126 11.58 -12.54 -20.85
C GLN A 126 11.65 -13.81 -21.73
N HIS A 127 11.81 -13.65 -23.04
CA HIS A 127 12.51 -14.65 -23.82
C HIS A 127 13.98 -14.42 -23.57
N VAL A 128 14.51 -15.08 -22.54
CA VAL A 128 15.92 -15.42 -22.48
C VAL A 128 16.18 -16.24 -23.75
N VAL A 129 16.66 -15.59 -24.80
CA VAL A 129 17.38 -16.30 -25.85
C VAL A 129 18.74 -16.58 -25.25
N TYR A 130 18.99 -17.88 -25.08
CA TYR A 130 20.16 -18.53 -24.45
C TYR A 130 21.49 -17.81 -24.66
#